data_AF-A0A2R6NQN2-F1
#
_entry.id   AF-A0A2R6NQN2-F1
#
_cell.length_a   1.000
_cell.length_b   1.000
_cell.length_c   1.000
_cell.angle_alpha   90.00
_cell.angle_beta   90.00
_cell.angle_gamma   90.00
#
_symmetry.space_group_name_H-M   'P 1'
#
loop_
_entity.id
_entity.type
_entity.pdbx_description
1 polymer ?
#
loop_
_entity_poly.entity_id
_entity_poly.type
_entity_poly.pdbx_seq_one_letter_code
_entity_poly.pdbx_strand_id
1 'polypeptide(L)'
;MAGSFESRCYISSRSADVILSDVRPIKLKLEALRSINVFLDDFLHKILNAAGSLSTDSLKAGLNKILPTALGKEAVLEAELELKAYWERNTPHTPAKQEFDLQWSFELLRLKCEAYSTMNDGDEDLEAEKRLNKRMINAGGSSSPHNSLAAPAALYLTAILEHVLSNVGRVASRDSTRTVATVHNLFVALCEDSSMYSMFKGMKEQRDGITIGLVLDLVMFREDLKLCRTLDNTAPLSSATLQGISPGPCVQTDDDWDTWLATAFGTEYHPSCSCAMLLQNQGGVVDANLKVMVSVR
;
A
#
# COMPACT_ATOMS: atom_id res chain seq x y z
N MET A 1 16.75 4.75 -13.65
CA MET A 1 16.48 6.21 -13.64
C MET A 1 15.53 6.47 -12.49
N ALA A 2 16.06 6.93 -11.36
CA ALA A 2 15.27 7.28 -10.19
C ALA A 2 14.47 8.56 -10.49
N GLY A 3 13.19 8.40 -10.79
CA GLY A 3 12.25 9.53 -10.81
C GLY A 3 12.16 10.09 -9.39
N SER A 4 12.34 11.40 -9.26
CA SER A 4 12.17 12.13 -8.02
C SER A 4 10.77 11.91 -7.44
N PHE A 5 10.64 11.00 -6.46
CA PHE A 5 9.48 10.90 -5.56
C PHE A 5 9.54 12.03 -4.52
N GLU A 6 9.78 13.27 -4.95
CA GLU A 6 9.70 14.44 -4.07
C GLU A 6 8.23 14.80 -3.86
N SER A 7 7.78 14.55 -2.63
CA SER A 7 6.82 15.35 -1.85
C SER A 7 5.44 15.56 -2.45
N ARG A 8 4.70 14.47 -2.67
CA ARG A 8 3.25 14.51 -2.90
C ARG A 8 2.54 13.53 -1.98
N CYS A 9 1.63 14.03 -1.16
CA CYS A 9 1.01 13.29 -0.07
C CYS A 9 -0.50 13.55 -0.01
N TYR A 10 -1.29 12.49 0.01
CA TYR A 10 -2.73 12.58 0.26
C TYR A 10 -3.03 13.10 1.67
N ILE A 11 -2.10 12.90 2.60
CA ILE A 11 -2.22 13.34 3.99
C ILE A 11 -0.96 14.09 4.43
N SER A 12 -1.15 15.34 4.87
CA SER A 12 -0.09 16.16 5.44
C SER A 12 0.19 15.75 6.89
N SER A 13 1.39 16.03 7.40
CA SER A 13 1.73 15.75 8.81
C SER A 13 0.79 16.48 9.77
N ARG A 14 0.28 17.66 9.38
CA ARG A 14 -0.61 18.47 10.19
C ARG A 14 -2.00 17.82 10.26
N SER A 15 -2.56 17.44 9.11
CA SER A 15 -3.88 16.84 9.03
C SER A 15 -3.92 15.47 9.67
N ALA A 16 -2.83 14.71 9.60
CA ALA A 16 -2.73 13.42 10.28
C ALA A 16 -2.81 13.53 11.80
N ASP A 17 -2.20 14.57 12.38
CA ASP A 17 -2.34 14.85 13.81
C ASP A 17 -3.80 15.18 14.17
N VAL A 18 -4.54 15.88 13.29
CA VAL A 18 -5.96 16.24 13.52
C VAL A 18 -6.86 15.01 13.48
N ILE A 19 -6.80 14.18 12.42
CA ILE A 19 -7.64 12.99 12.26
C ILE A 19 -7.45 12.01 13.41
N LEU A 20 -6.20 11.82 13.83
CA LEU A 20 -5.90 10.97 14.97
C LEU A 20 -6.36 11.63 16.26
N SER A 21 -6.23 12.96 16.41
CA SER A 21 -6.66 13.67 17.61
C SER A 21 -8.15 13.58 17.90
N ASP A 22 -9.01 13.46 16.87
CA ASP A 22 -10.45 13.24 17.04
C ASP A 22 -10.77 11.94 17.78
N VAL A 23 -9.87 10.96 17.72
CA VAL A 23 -9.93 9.74 18.54
C VAL A 23 -9.11 9.90 19.82
N ARG A 24 -7.85 10.35 19.69
CA ARG A 24 -6.91 10.63 20.79
C ARG A 24 -5.70 11.42 20.26
N PRO A 25 -5.15 12.43 20.97
CA PRO A 25 -3.98 13.19 20.49
C PRO A 25 -2.74 12.29 20.38
N ILE A 26 -2.53 11.74 19.19
CA ILE A 26 -1.42 10.86 18.83
C ILE A 26 -0.73 11.47 17.62
N LYS A 27 0.59 11.59 17.67
CA LYS A 27 1.42 12.06 16.55
C LYS A 27 1.95 10.87 15.75
N LEU A 28 1.91 10.94 14.43
CA LEU A 28 2.58 9.93 13.60
C LEU A 28 4.07 10.21 13.49
N LYS A 29 4.90 9.17 13.60
CA LYS A 29 6.28 9.27 13.12
C LYS A 29 6.30 9.52 11.61
N LEU A 30 7.33 10.24 11.14
CA LEU A 30 7.53 10.55 9.71
C LEU A 30 7.47 9.29 8.82
N GLU A 31 8.03 8.18 9.27
CA GLU A 31 8.03 6.91 8.54
C GLU A 31 6.64 6.27 8.46
N ALA A 32 5.83 6.42 9.50
CA ALA A 32 4.44 5.95 9.50
C ALA A 32 3.61 6.78 8.52
N LEU A 33 3.81 8.11 8.52
CA LEU A 33 3.17 9.02 7.56
C LEU A 33 3.55 8.68 6.11
N ARG A 34 4.84 8.41 5.85
CA ARG A 34 5.32 7.96 4.53
C ARG A 34 4.68 6.63 4.13
N SER A 35 4.63 5.67 5.05
CA SER A 35 4.06 4.35 4.80
C SER A 35 2.57 4.41 4.48
N ILE A 36 1.81 5.30 5.14
CA ILE A 36 0.40 5.56 4.82
C ILE A 36 0.25 6.07 3.39
N ASN A 37 1.05 7.06 2.99
CA ASN A 37 0.95 7.62 1.65
C ASN A 37 1.30 6.59 0.55
N VAL A 38 2.29 5.72 0.80
CA VAL A 38 2.63 4.60 -0.09
C VAL A 38 1.50 3.57 -0.15
N PHE A 39 0.88 3.26 0.99
CA PHE A 39 -0.28 2.39 1.05
C PHE A 39 -1.46 2.95 0.23
N LEU A 40 -1.76 4.25 0.34
CA LEU A 40 -2.84 4.88 -0.42
C LEU A 40 -2.55 4.89 -1.94
N ASP A 41 -1.29 5.10 -2.34
CA ASP A 41 -0.87 4.97 -3.74
C ASP A 41 -1.15 3.56 -4.31
N ASP A 42 -0.72 2.51 -3.60
CA ASP A 42 -0.92 1.13 -4.08
C ASP A 42 -2.41 0.73 -4.03
N PHE A 43 -3.16 1.24 -3.05
CA PHE A 43 -4.62 1.03 -3.00
C PHE A 43 -5.32 1.68 -4.19
N LEU A 44 -5.01 2.95 -4.51
CA LEU A 44 -5.50 3.66 -5.69
C LEU A 44 -5.15 2.89 -6.97
N HIS A 45 -3.90 2.48 -7.13
CA HIS A 45 -3.43 1.74 -8.31
C HIS A 45 -4.19 0.41 -8.49
N LYS A 46 -4.44 -0.34 -7.40
CA LYS A 46 -5.20 -1.60 -7.45
C LYS A 46 -6.66 -1.39 -7.82
N ILE A 47 -7.31 -0.35 -7.30
CA ILE A 47 -8.69 -0.02 -7.71
C ILE A 47 -8.74 0.24 -9.21
N LEU A 48 -7.81 1.05 -9.74
CA LEU A 48 -7.74 1.38 -11.16
C LEU A 48 -7.46 0.16 -12.03
N ASN A 49 -6.52 -0.69 -11.62
CA ASN A 49 -6.20 -1.93 -12.31
C ASN A 49 -7.39 -2.90 -12.33
N ALA A 50 -8.16 -2.99 -11.24
CA ALA A 50 -9.35 -3.85 -11.15
C ALA A 50 -10.58 -3.29 -11.89
N ALA A 51 -10.67 -1.97 -12.01
CA ALA A 51 -11.74 -1.24 -12.68
C ALA A 51 -11.57 -1.22 -14.21
N GLY A 52 -10.34 -0.97 -14.70
CA GLY A 52 -10.04 -0.88 -16.12
C GLY A 52 -10.69 0.32 -16.84
N SER A 53 -11.22 1.30 -16.10
CA SER A 53 -11.91 2.48 -16.60
C SER A 53 -12.03 3.54 -15.52
N LEU A 54 -12.18 4.81 -15.93
CA LEU A 54 -12.45 5.94 -15.05
C LEU A 54 -13.95 6.16 -14.76
N SER A 55 -14.84 5.31 -15.29
CA SER A 55 -16.26 5.42 -14.95
C SER A 55 -16.51 5.04 -13.49
N THR A 56 -17.37 5.77 -12.78
CA THR A 56 -17.67 5.52 -11.37
C THR A 56 -18.26 4.14 -11.13
N ASP A 57 -19.02 3.59 -12.09
CA ASP A 57 -19.53 2.22 -12.05
C ASP A 57 -18.40 1.19 -12.10
N SER A 58 -17.42 1.38 -12.98
CA SER A 58 -16.23 0.52 -13.05
C SER A 58 -15.37 0.64 -11.80
N LEU A 59 -15.21 1.85 -11.25
CA LEU A 59 -14.45 2.08 -10.02
C LEU A 59 -15.12 1.40 -8.82
N LYS A 60 -16.45 1.49 -8.70
CA LYS A 60 -17.24 0.75 -7.70
C LYS A 60 -17.07 -0.75 -7.86
N ALA A 61 -17.16 -1.28 -9.09
CA ALA A 61 -16.94 -2.70 -9.35
C ALA A 61 -15.51 -3.13 -9.03
N GLY A 62 -14.52 -2.29 -9.33
CA GLY A 62 -13.10 -2.50 -9.00
C GLY A 62 -12.89 -2.54 -7.48
N LEU A 63 -13.41 -1.57 -6.75
CA LEU A 63 -13.36 -1.52 -5.30
C LEU A 63 -14.01 -2.75 -4.67
N ASN A 64 -15.19 -3.18 -5.13
CA ASN A 64 -15.85 -4.37 -4.60
C ASN A 64 -15.04 -5.67 -4.79
N LYS A 65 -14.16 -5.74 -5.81
CA LYS A 65 -13.24 -6.88 -5.97
C LYS A 65 -12.07 -6.82 -4.98
N ILE A 66 -11.59 -5.61 -4.69
CA ILE A 66 -10.41 -5.37 -3.87
C ILE A 66 -10.76 -5.37 -2.37
N LEU A 67 -11.90 -4.79 -2.00
CA LEU A 67 -12.39 -4.61 -0.64
C LEU A 67 -13.88 -5.02 -0.56
N PRO A 68 -14.20 -6.33 -0.62
CA PRO A 68 -15.58 -6.85 -0.60
C PRO A 68 -16.29 -6.76 0.77
N THR A 69 -15.69 -6.04 1.72
CA THR A 69 -16.07 -6.03 3.14
C THR A 69 -17.08 -4.92 3.44
N ALA A 70 -17.57 -4.84 4.68
CA ALA A 70 -18.48 -3.77 5.11
C ALA A 70 -17.84 -2.39 4.91
N LEU A 71 -16.54 -2.26 5.24
CA LEU A 71 -15.75 -1.05 5.02
C LEU A 71 -15.79 -0.59 3.56
N GLY A 72 -15.63 -1.51 2.60
CA GLY A 72 -15.71 -1.16 1.19
C GLY A 72 -17.10 -0.67 0.76
N LYS A 73 -18.17 -1.23 1.34
CA LYS A 73 -19.55 -0.78 1.08
C LYS A 73 -19.82 0.59 1.69
N GLU A 74 -19.34 0.84 2.90
CA GLU A 74 -19.44 2.14 3.58
C GLU A 74 -18.68 3.22 2.81
N ALA A 75 -17.45 2.93 2.35
CA ALA A 75 -16.68 3.81 1.50
C ALA A 75 -17.39 4.14 0.16
N VAL A 76 -18.07 3.15 -0.44
CA VAL A 76 -18.88 3.40 -1.65
C VAL A 76 -20.05 4.33 -1.36
N LEU A 77 -20.74 4.15 -0.22
CA LEU A 77 -21.86 5.02 0.15
C LEU A 77 -21.40 6.46 0.34
N GLU A 78 -20.28 6.67 1.02
CA GLU A 78 -19.68 7.99 1.20
C GLU A 78 -19.30 8.62 -0.15
N ALA A 79 -18.65 7.85 -1.03
CA ALA A 79 -18.28 8.32 -2.37
C ALA A 79 -19.48 8.62 -3.26
N GLU A 80 -20.58 7.86 -3.15
CA GLU A 80 -21.83 8.13 -3.88
C GLU A 80 -22.51 9.42 -3.39
N LEU A 81 -22.42 9.73 -2.09
CA LEU A 81 -22.94 10.99 -1.54
C LEU A 81 -22.16 12.20 -2.07
N GLU A 82 -20.82 12.13 -2.05
CA GLU A 82 -19.96 13.19 -2.60
C GLU A 82 -20.18 13.37 -4.11
N LEU A 83 -20.27 12.26 -4.85
CA LEU A 83 -20.54 12.30 -6.29
C LEU A 83 -21.90 12.94 -6.61
N LYS A 84 -22.93 12.65 -5.80
CA LYS A 84 -24.25 13.27 -5.95
C LYS A 84 -24.18 14.77 -5.72
N ALA A 85 -23.50 15.21 -4.65
CA ALA A 85 -23.29 16.63 -4.37
C ALA A 85 -22.51 17.35 -5.50
N TYR A 86 -21.57 16.65 -6.14
CA TYR A 86 -20.87 17.15 -7.32
C TYR A 86 -21.81 17.38 -8.52
N TRP A 87 -22.67 16.41 -8.84
CA TRP A 87 -23.62 16.54 -9.96
C TRP A 87 -24.75 17.54 -9.70
N GLU A 88 -25.11 17.83 -8.45
CA GLU A 88 -26.03 18.92 -8.14
C GLU A 88 -25.43 20.30 -8.51
N ARG A 89 -24.10 20.41 -8.52
CA ARG A 89 -23.35 21.63 -8.84
C ARG A 89 -22.86 21.70 -10.28
N ASN A 90 -22.82 20.57 -11.00
CA ASN A 90 -22.24 20.46 -12.33
C ASN A 90 -23.21 19.85 -13.34
N THR A 91 -23.28 20.39 -14.55
CA THR A 91 -24.13 19.84 -15.61
C THR A 91 -23.62 18.46 -16.05
N PRO A 92 -24.47 17.42 -16.09
CA PRO A 92 -24.09 16.11 -16.59
C PRO A 92 -23.61 16.23 -18.03
N HIS A 93 -22.34 15.86 -18.27
CA HIS A 93 -21.81 15.74 -19.63
C HIS A 93 -21.72 14.26 -19.98
N THR A 94 -22.19 13.90 -21.18
CA THR A 94 -22.01 12.54 -21.70
C THR A 94 -20.52 12.25 -21.78
N PRO A 95 -20.01 11.26 -21.03
CA PRO A 95 -18.58 10.97 -21.04
C PRO A 95 -18.16 10.50 -22.43
N ALA A 96 -17.14 11.15 -23.00
CA ALA A 96 -16.55 10.71 -24.25
C ALA A 96 -15.95 9.31 -24.07
N LYS A 97 -16.16 8.43 -25.05
CA LYS A 97 -15.54 7.10 -25.05
C LYS A 97 -14.02 7.28 -25.15
N GLN A 98 -13.31 6.88 -24.09
CA GLN A 98 -11.87 7.09 -23.96
C GLN A 98 -11.15 5.76 -23.73
N GLU A 99 -9.97 5.61 -24.34
CA GLU A 99 -9.07 4.50 -24.06
C GLU A 99 -8.49 4.62 -22.66
N PHE A 100 -8.49 3.52 -21.92
CA PHE A 100 -7.97 3.45 -20.55
C PHE A 100 -6.50 3.03 -20.58
N ASP A 101 -5.63 3.92 -20.11
CA ASP A 101 -4.24 3.60 -19.80
C ASP A 101 -4.06 3.67 -18.29
N LEU A 102 -3.66 2.53 -17.67
CA LEU A 102 -3.52 2.43 -16.22
C LEU A 102 -2.46 3.38 -15.67
N GLN A 103 -1.31 3.49 -16.33
CA GLN A 103 -0.18 4.28 -15.83
C GLN A 103 -0.53 5.76 -15.84
N TRP A 104 -1.02 6.27 -16.97
CA TRP A 104 -1.36 7.70 -17.08
C TRP A 104 -2.60 8.07 -16.26
N SER A 105 -3.58 7.16 -16.19
CA SER A 105 -4.75 7.35 -15.32
C SER A 105 -4.35 7.42 -13.85
N PHE A 106 -3.43 6.56 -13.41
CA PHE A 106 -2.91 6.57 -12.04
C PHE A 106 -2.17 7.88 -11.73
N GLU A 107 -1.22 8.29 -12.58
CA GLU A 107 -0.45 9.52 -12.35
C GLU A 107 -1.35 10.77 -12.31
N LEU A 108 -2.36 10.84 -13.17
CA LEU A 108 -3.31 11.95 -13.19
C LEU A 108 -4.25 11.93 -11.99
N LEU A 109 -4.86 10.78 -11.69
CA LEU A 109 -5.76 10.66 -10.56
C LEU A 109 -5.05 10.87 -9.23
N ARG A 110 -3.79 10.45 -9.11
CA ARG A 110 -2.96 10.76 -7.94
C ARG A 110 -2.86 12.27 -7.70
N LEU A 111 -2.55 13.05 -8.73
CA LEU A 111 -2.49 14.52 -8.63
C LEU A 111 -3.83 15.11 -8.19
N LYS A 112 -4.93 14.65 -8.78
CA LYS A 112 -6.27 15.17 -8.48
C LYS A 112 -6.75 14.76 -7.09
N CYS A 113 -6.53 13.51 -6.68
CA CYS A 113 -6.91 13.04 -5.35
C CYS A 113 -6.09 13.74 -4.25
N GLU A 114 -4.83 14.07 -4.52
CA GLU A 114 -4.02 14.87 -3.61
C GLU A 114 -4.59 16.28 -3.40
N ALA A 115 -5.08 16.91 -4.48
CA ALA A 115 -5.68 18.24 -4.42
C ALA A 115 -7.11 18.23 -3.84
N TYR A 116 -7.83 17.12 -3.97
CA TYR A 116 -9.20 16.97 -3.46
C TYR A 116 -9.26 16.46 -2.02
N SER A 117 -8.17 15.87 -1.53
CA SER A 117 -8.07 15.39 -0.16
C SER A 117 -8.30 16.54 0.82
N THR A 118 -9.29 16.39 1.68
CA THR A 118 -9.55 17.31 2.80
C THR A 118 -8.43 17.25 3.84
N MET A 119 -7.62 16.19 3.77
CA MET A 119 -6.51 15.89 4.68
C MET A 119 -5.16 16.36 4.14
N ASN A 120 -5.14 17.06 3.01
CA ASN A 120 -3.95 17.72 2.48
C ASN A 120 -4.13 19.24 2.51
N ASP A 121 -3.04 19.97 2.70
CA ASP A 121 -3.03 21.43 2.68
C ASP A 121 -2.74 21.99 1.26
N GLY A 122 -2.64 21.12 0.25
CA GLY A 122 -2.26 21.48 -1.12
C GLY A 122 -3.45 21.64 -2.07
N ASP A 123 -3.46 22.75 -2.82
CA ASP A 123 -4.45 23.02 -3.88
C ASP A 123 -4.09 22.33 -5.22
N GLU A 124 -4.99 22.41 -6.21
CA GLU A 124 -4.75 21.92 -7.58
C GLU A 124 -3.49 22.54 -8.22
N ASP A 125 -2.47 21.72 -8.46
CA ASP A 125 -1.26 22.13 -9.18
C ASP A 125 -1.44 21.97 -10.70
N LEU A 126 -2.01 23.00 -11.32
CA LEU A 126 -2.23 23.07 -12.77
C LEU A 126 -0.92 22.93 -13.58
N GLU A 127 0.23 23.34 -13.02
CA GLU A 127 1.52 23.21 -13.70
C GLU A 127 2.02 21.77 -13.67
N ALA A 128 1.79 21.04 -12.58
CA ALA A 128 2.05 19.60 -12.53
C ALA A 128 1.19 18.83 -13.53
N GLU A 129 -0.10 19.15 -13.65
CA GLU A 129 -0.98 18.52 -14.64
C GLU A 129 -0.50 18.80 -16.07
N LYS A 130 -0.10 20.04 -16.39
CA LYS A 130 0.48 20.38 -17.70
C LYS A 130 1.77 19.60 -17.97
N ARG A 131 2.66 19.48 -16.98
CA ARG A 131 3.91 18.71 -17.11
C ARG A 131 3.61 17.23 -17.36
N LEU A 132 2.63 16.66 -16.66
CA LEU A 132 2.20 15.28 -16.85
C LEU A 132 1.61 15.08 -18.26
N ASN A 133 0.70 15.97 -18.68
CA ASN A 133 0.11 15.94 -20.02
C ASN A 133 1.19 16.00 -21.12
N LYS A 134 2.22 16.83 -20.93
CA LYS A 134 3.36 16.89 -21.87
C LYS A 134 4.15 15.58 -21.91
N ARG A 135 4.37 14.91 -20.78
CA ARG A 135 5.05 13.60 -20.74
C ARG A 135 4.23 12.52 -21.45
N MET A 136 2.92 12.49 -21.22
CA MET A 136 2.00 11.54 -21.84
C MET A 136 1.97 11.68 -23.37
N ILE A 137 1.88 12.92 -23.87
CA ILE A 137 1.96 13.20 -25.33
C ILE A 137 3.31 12.75 -25.91
N ASN A 138 4.41 13.06 -25.22
CA ASN A 138 5.75 12.69 -25.68
C ASN A 138 5.99 11.17 -25.68
N ALA A 139 5.30 10.42 -24.81
CA ALA A 139 5.38 8.97 -24.73
C ALA A 139 4.53 8.25 -25.80
N GLY A 140 3.82 9.00 -26.65
CA GLY A 140 2.92 8.43 -27.67
C GLY A 140 1.62 7.89 -27.09
N GLY A 141 1.28 8.21 -25.84
CA GLY A 141 0.03 7.83 -25.21
C GLY A 141 -1.16 8.55 -25.84
N SER A 142 -2.31 7.88 -25.87
CA SER A 142 -3.60 8.47 -26.26
C SER A 142 -3.89 9.75 -25.44
N SER A 143 -4.68 10.66 -26.00
CA SER A 143 -5.06 11.94 -25.38
C SER A 143 -5.42 11.82 -23.90
N SER A 144 -4.99 12.80 -23.10
CA SER A 144 -5.25 12.91 -21.66
C SER A 144 -6.69 12.57 -21.27
N PRO A 145 -6.93 11.85 -20.16
CA PRO A 145 -8.25 11.68 -19.58
C PRO A 145 -9.03 12.98 -19.61
N HIS A 146 -10.19 12.97 -20.29
CA HIS A 146 -10.97 14.19 -20.41
C HIS A 146 -11.40 14.65 -19.02
N ASN A 147 -11.31 15.95 -18.73
CA ASN A 147 -11.52 16.46 -17.37
C ASN A 147 -12.91 16.12 -16.82
N SER A 148 -13.91 15.98 -17.70
CA SER A 148 -15.28 15.55 -17.33
C SER A 148 -15.37 14.12 -16.79
N LEU A 149 -14.39 13.27 -17.10
CA LEU A 149 -14.27 11.91 -16.55
C LEU A 149 -13.33 11.90 -15.35
N ALA A 150 -12.21 12.63 -15.44
CA ALA A 150 -11.19 12.63 -14.40
C ALA A 150 -11.65 13.30 -13.09
N ALA A 151 -12.39 14.41 -13.16
CA ALA A 151 -12.86 15.13 -11.97
C ALA A 151 -13.84 14.31 -11.10
N PRO A 152 -14.96 13.76 -11.62
CA PRO A 152 -15.85 12.93 -10.81
C PRO A 152 -15.18 11.63 -10.33
N ALA A 153 -14.30 11.03 -11.15
CA ALA A 153 -13.53 9.86 -10.75
C ALA A 153 -12.57 10.17 -9.59
N ALA A 154 -11.86 11.30 -9.65
CA ALA A 154 -10.95 11.73 -8.60
C ALA A 154 -11.69 12.04 -7.30
N LEU A 155 -12.82 12.75 -7.35
CA LEU A 155 -13.65 13.00 -6.15
C LEU A 155 -14.13 11.69 -5.53
N TYR A 156 -14.66 10.79 -6.37
CA TYR A 156 -15.15 9.48 -5.92
C TYR A 156 -14.04 8.65 -5.26
N LEU A 157 -12.85 8.62 -5.85
CA LEU A 157 -11.69 7.92 -5.30
C LEU A 157 -11.16 8.59 -4.04
N THR A 158 -11.15 9.92 -3.98
CA THR A 158 -10.72 10.67 -2.80
C THR A 158 -11.55 10.26 -1.59
N ALA A 159 -12.89 10.30 -1.70
CA ALA A 159 -13.79 9.88 -0.62
C ALA A 159 -13.51 8.44 -0.14
N ILE A 160 -13.24 7.51 -1.07
CA ILE A 160 -12.85 6.13 -0.72
C ILE A 160 -11.52 6.10 0.06
N LEU A 161 -10.51 6.84 -0.41
CA LEU A 161 -9.20 6.90 0.24
C LEU A 161 -9.31 7.51 1.64
N GLU A 162 -10.10 8.57 1.82
CA GLU A 162 -10.32 9.21 3.12
C GLU A 162 -11.02 8.27 4.10
N HIS A 163 -12.07 7.58 3.64
CA HIS A 163 -12.82 6.64 4.47
C HIS A 163 -11.92 5.50 4.98
N VAL A 164 -11.13 4.89 4.09
CA VAL A 164 -10.19 3.82 4.45
C VAL A 164 -9.12 4.34 5.40
N LEU A 165 -8.59 5.55 5.15
CA LEU A 165 -7.58 6.16 6.02
C LEU A 165 -8.12 6.46 7.42
N SER A 166 -9.33 6.98 7.52
CA SER A 166 -10.02 7.21 8.79
C SER A 166 -10.17 5.92 9.59
N ASN A 167 -10.54 4.82 8.93
CA ASN A 167 -10.61 3.51 9.58
C ASN A 167 -9.25 3.03 10.08
N VAL A 168 -8.19 3.13 9.27
CA VAL A 168 -6.81 2.80 9.69
C VAL A 168 -6.37 3.63 10.89
N GLY A 169 -6.66 4.93 10.89
CA GLY A 169 -6.34 5.83 12.00
C GLY A 169 -7.09 5.45 13.28
N ARG A 170 -8.37 5.09 13.19
CA ARG A 170 -9.17 4.61 14.33
C ARG A 170 -8.62 3.31 14.93
N VAL A 171 -8.20 2.36 14.11
CA VAL A 171 -7.62 1.10 14.62
C VAL A 171 -6.24 1.35 15.21
N ALA A 172 -5.38 2.13 14.55
CA ALA A 172 -4.04 2.45 15.05
C ALA A 172 -4.06 3.23 16.38
N SER A 173 -5.07 4.06 16.60
CA SER A 173 -5.23 4.84 17.84
C SER A 173 -5.80 4.02 19.01
N ARG A 174 -6.58 2.98 18.74
CA ARG A 174 -7.18 2.11 19.77
C ARG A 174 -6.12 1.43 20.64
N ASP A 175 -5.08 0.88 20.01
CA ASP A 175 -4.13 -0.02 20.66
C ASP A 175 -2.80 0.66 21.07
N SER A 176 -2.65 1.96 20.76
CA SER A 176 -1.47 2.72 21.17
C SER A 176 -1.58 3.22 22.61
N THR A 177 -0.77 2.66 23.50
CA THR A 177 -0.55 3.21 24.85
C THR A 177 0.24 4.54 24.82
N ARG A 178 0.85 4.87 23.68
CA ARG A 178 1.78 5.99 23.49
C ARG A 178 1.11 7.12 22.72
N THR A 179 1.55 8.35 22.98
CA THR A 179 1.17 9.56 22.24
C THR A 179 1.82 9.67 20.86
N VAL A 180 2.60 8.66 20.45
CA VAL A 180 3.28 8.60 19.16
C VAL A 180 3.02 7.24 18.52
N ALA A 181 2.41 7.24 17.33
CA ALA A 181 2.17 6.04 16.53
C ALA A 181 3.35 5.79 15.59
N THR A 182 3.89 4.58 15.65
CA THR A 182 5.00 4.12 14.80
C THR A 182 4.49 3.32 13.60
N VAL A 183 5.40 2.97 12.69
CA VAL A 183 5.12 2.08 11.56
C VAL A 183 4.56 0.74 12.02
N HIS A 184 5.03 0.23 13.16
CA HIS A 184 4.51 -0.99 13.77
C HIS A 184 3.04 -0.85 14.17
N ASN A 185 2.64 0.26 14.79
CA ASN A 185 1.22 0.47 15.14
C ASN A 185 0.33 0.50 13.89
N LEU A 186 0.80 1.12 12.82
CA LEU A 186 0.12 1.12 11.53
C LEU A 186 0.01 -0.29 10.93
N PHE A 187 1.09 -1.07 10.96
CA PHE A 187 1.09 -2.43 10.47
C PHE A 187 0.13 -3.33 11.26
N VAL A 188 0.15 -3.23 12.59
CA VAL A 188 -0.78 -3.94 13.47
C VAL A 188 -2.21 -3.55 13.14
N ALA A 189 -2.50 -2.26 12.96
CA ALA A 189 -3.83 -1.80 12.58
C ALA A 189 -4.34 -2.39 11.25
N LEU A 190 -3.46 -2.47 10.25
CA LEU A 190 -3.78 -3.06 8.94
C LEU A 190 -3.92 -4.58 9.01
N CYS A 191 -3.24 -5.24 9.94
CA CYS A 191 -3.29 -6.70 10.12
C CYS A 191 -4.46 -7.17 10.97
N GLU A 192 -4.80 -6.45 12.04
CA GLU A 192 -5.85 -6.82 12.96
C GLU A 192 -7.25 -6.55 12.41
N ASP A 193 -7.38 -5.57 11.51
CA ASP A 193 -8.65 -5.29 10.89
C ASP A 193 -9.00 -6.33 9.83
N SER A 194 -9.87 -7.28 10.22
CA SER A 194 -10.41 -8.31 9.32
C SER A 194 -11.06 -7.75 8.05
N SER A 195 -11.54 -6.50 8.08
CA SER A 195 -12.16 -5.84 6.94
C SER A 195 -11.13 -5.35 5.90
N MET A 196 -9.88 -5.13 6.31
CA MET A 196 -8.80 -4.61 5.47
C MET A 196 -7.71 -5.62 5.18
N TYR A 197 -7.50 -6.60 6.08
CA TYR A 197 -6.37 -7.53 6.01
C TYR A 197 -6.28 -8.27 4.67
N SER A 198 -7.40 -8.74 4.13
CA SER A 198 -7.40 -9.44 2.83
C SER A 198 -6.92 -8.57 1.68
N MET A 199 -7.28 -7.28 1.69
CA MET A 199 -6.82 -6.31 0.70
C MET A 199 -5.34 -6.00 0.93
N PHE A 200 -4.96 -5.69 2.17
CA PHE A 200 -3.60 -5.37 2.57
C PHE A 200 -2.62 -6.50 2.23
N LYS A 201 -2.98 -7.75 2.49
CA LYS A 201 -2.20 -8.94 2.12
C LYS A 201 -2.00 -9.09 0.60
N GLY A 202 -2.91 -8.56 -0.21
CA GLY A 202 -2.82 -8.54 -1.68
C GLY A 202 -1.92 -7.43 -2.23
N MET A 203 -1.45 -6.53 -1.37
CA MET A 203 -0.47 -5.48 -1.68
C MET A 203 0.92 -6.12 -1.63
N LYS A 204 1.44 -6.45 -2.81
CA LYS A 204 2.83 -6.87 -3.01
C LYS A 204 3.54 -5.74 -3.73
N GLU A 205 4.61 -5.20 -3.15
CA GLU A 205 5.52 -4.33 -3.89
C GLU A 205 6.29 -5.19 -4.91
N GLN A 206 6.03 -4.96 -6.19
CA GLN A 206 6.78 -5.59 -7.28
C GLN A 206 7.86 -4.60 -7.74
N ARG A 207 8.92 -4.44 -6.95
CA ARG A 207 10.18 -3.85 -7.41
C ARG A 207 11.14 -4.98 -7.76
N ASP A 208 11.51 -5.05 -9.04
CA ASP A 208 12.69 -5.74 -9.58
C ASP A 208 13.30 -6.84 -8.70
N GLY A 209 12.56 -7.94 -8.53
CA GLY A 209 13.11 -9.23 -8.10
C GLY A 209 13.20 -9.51 -6.60
N ILE A 210 12.81 -8.61 -5.69
CA ILE A 210 12.86 -8.88 -4.24
C ILE A 210 11.50 -8.54 -3.62
N THR A 211 10.72 -9.59 -3.34
CA THR A 211 9.40 -9.49 -2.70
C THR A 211 9.58 -9.29 -1.19
N ILE A 212 9.82 -8.04 -0.80
CA ILE A 212 9.43 -7.55 0.53
C ILE A 212 8.02 -7.00 0.34
N GLY A 213 7.04 -7.50 1.09
CA GLY A 213 5.61 -7.33 0.81
C GLY A 213 5.18 -5.87 0.71
N LEU A 214 5.72 -5.00 1.58
CA LEU A 214 5.54 -3.54 1.57
C LEU A 214 6.77 -2.83 2.18
N VAL A 215 6.89 -1.51 1.97
CA VAL A 215 7.76 -0.58 2.75
C VAL A 215 7.70 -0.84 4.26
N LEU A 216 6.54 -1.28 4.76
CA LEU A 216 6.33 -1.67 6.16
C LEU A 216 7.25 -2.80 6.62
N ASP A 217 7.39 -3.86 5.83
CA ASP A 217 8.20 -5.04 6.20
C ASP A 217 9.67 -4.66 6.35
N LEU A 218 10.19 -3.83 5.43
CA LEU A 218 11.57 -3.37 5.46
C LEU A 218 11.84 -2.54 6.72
N VAL A 219 10.95 -1.61 7.07
CA VAL A 219 11.07 -0.82 8.30
C VAL A 219 10.94 -1.70 9.55
N MET A 220 10.02 -2.66 9.57
CA MET A 220 9.88 -3.59 10.70
C MET A 220 11.12 -4.44 10.90
N PHE A 221 11.62 -5.09 9.84
CA PHE A 221 12.85 -5.90 9.92
C PHE A 221 14.04 -5.06 10.37
N ARG A 222 14.17 -3.82 9.89
CA ARG A 222 15.22 -2.92 10.35
C ARG A 222 15.13 -2.67 11.85
N GLU A 223 13.96 -2.27 12.35
CA GLU A 223 13.78 -1.95 13.77
C GLU A 223 13.94 -3.19 14.66
N ASP A 224 13.46 -4.36 14.21
CA ASP A 224 13.61 -5.63 14.89
C ASP A 224 15.08 -6.05 14.98
N LEU A 225 15.84 -5.93 13.89
CA LEU A 225 17.27 -6.27 13.89
C LEU A 225 18.12 -5.29 14.71
N LYS A 226 17.76 -3.99 14.73
CA LYS A 226 18.36 -3.03 15.65
C LYS A 226 18.09 -3.41 17.11
N LEU A 227 16.89 -3.90 17.42
CA LEU A 227 16.55 -4.41 18.74
C LEU A 227 17.34 -5.69 19.08
N CYS A 228 17.41 -6.67 18.16
CA CYS A 228 18.23 -7.87 18.33
C CYS A 228 19.69 -7.50 18.62
N ARG A 229 20.28 -6.58 17.86
CA ARG A 229 21.64 -6.10 18.11
C ARG A 229 21.76 -5.41 19.47
N THR A 230 20.75 -4.68 19.92
CA THR A 230 20.75 -4.07 21.26
C THR A 230 20.73 -5.15 22.35
N LEU A 231 19.89 -6.18 22.19
CA LEU A 231 19.80 -7.31 23.12
C LEU A 231 21.11 -8.08 23.19
N ASP A 232 21.71 -8.39 22.04
CA ASP A 232 23.00 -9.09 21.95
C ASP A 232 24.14 -8.34 22.68
N ASN A 233 24.09 -7.01 22.69
CA ASN A 233 25.07 -6.16 23.37
C ASN A 233 24.70 -5.84 24.83
N THR A 234 23.54 -6.31 25.32
CA THR A 234 23.08 -6.08 26.69
C THR A 234 23.46 -7.26 27.60
N ALA A 235 23.90 -6.97 28.82
CA ALA A 235 24.20 -8.01 29.81
C ALA A 235 22.92 -8.74 30.27
N PRO A 236 22.96 -10.06 30.57
CA PRO A 236 24.16 -10.91 30.58
C PRO A 236 24.50 -11.50 29.20
N LEU A 237 23.65 -11.32 28.19
CA LEU A 237 23.81 -11.95 26.88
C LEU A 237 25.13 -11.59 26.21
N SER A 238 25.55 -10.32 26.33
CA SER A 238 26.84 -9.82 25.83
C SER A 238 28.07 -10.53 26.39
N SER A 239 27.96 -11.25 27.51
CA SER A 239 29.04 -12.07 28.05
C SER A 239 29.15 -13.46 27.39
N ALA A 240 28.10 -13.89 26.70
CA ALA A 240 28.00 -15.20 26.04
C ALA A 240 28.13 -15.12 24.51
N THR A 241 27.92 -13.94 23.92
CA THR A 241 28.03 -13.71 22.47
C THR A 241 29.44 -13.24 22.07
N LEU A 242 30.05 -13.95 21.10
CA LEU A 242 31.44 -13.71 20.65
C LEU A 242 31.59 -12.59 19.60
N GLN A 243 30.66 -11.63 19.55
CA GLN A 243 30.48 -10.58 18.52
C GLN A 243 29.62 -11.03 17.32
N GLY A 244 28.58 -10.24 17.00
CA GLY A 244 27.70 -10.48 15.86
C GLY A 244 28.40 -10.18 14.52
N ILE A 245 28.34 -11.12 13.58
CA ILE A 245 28.99 -11.02 12.27
C ILE A 245 28.05 -10.63 11.13
N SER A 246 26.73 -10.67 11.37
CA SER A 246 25.70 -10.43 10.35
C SER A 246 24.49 -9.69 10.95
N PRO A 247 24.16 -8.47 10.50
CA PRO A 247 25.01 -7.59 9.70
C PRO A 247 26.26 -7.18 10.48
N GLY A 248 27.36 -6.98 9.76
CA GLY A 248 28.61 -6.49 10.33
C GLY A 248 28.51 -5.07 10.94
N PRO A 249 29.56 -4.60 11.62
CA PRO A 249 29.57 -3.32 12.34
C PRO A 249 29.51 -2.08 11.43
N CYS A 250 29.67 -2.23 10.12
CA CYS A 250 29.53 -1.14 9.16
C CYS A 250 28.07 -0.73 8.90
N VAL A 251 27.10 -1.59 9.22
CA VAL A 251 25.68 -1.28 9.05
C VAL A 251 25.20 -0.51 10.27
N GLN A 252 25.01 0.81 10.19
CA GLN A 252 24.66 1.64 11.36
C GLN A 252 23.46 2.54 11.09
N THR A 253 23.40 3.15 9.92
CA THR A 253 22.30 4.05 9.53
C THR A 253 21.14 3.27 8.95
N ASP A 254 19.97 3.90 8.93
CA ASP A 254 18.75 3.31 8.37
C ASP A 254 18.93 2.92 6.90
N ASP A 255 19.61 3.76 6.11
CA ASP A 255 19.91 3.46 4.71
C ASP A 255 20.88 2.26 4.57
N ASP A 256 21.86 2.11 5.49
CA ASP A 256 22.75 0.95 5.51
C ASP A 256 21.96 -0.33 5.80
N TRP A 257 21.03 -0.27 6.77
CA TRP A 257 20.17 -1.38 7.13
C TRP A 257 19.26 -1.77 5.97
N ASP A 258 18.61 -0.80 5.34
CA ASP A 258 17.70 -1.02 4.22
C ASP A 258 18.42 -1.65 3.03
N THR A 259 19.63 -1.16 2.73
CA THR A 259 20.50 -1.70 1.67
C THR A 259 20.93 -3.13 1.99
N TRP A 260 21.35 -3.39 3.23
CA TRP A 260 21.77 -4.73 3.63
C TRP A 260 20.60 -5.72 3.65
N LEU A 261 19.45 -5.32 4.20
CA LEU A 261 18.22 -6.10 4.25
C LEU A 261 17.76 -6.55 2.87
N ALA A 262 17.81 -5.64 1.89
CA ALA A 262 17.45 -5.96 0.51
C ALA A 262 18.33 -7.08 -0.08
N THR A 263 19.56 -7.25 0.39
CA THR A 263 20.45 -8.34 -0.09
C THR A 263 20.39 -9.60 0.76
N ALA A 264 20.09 -9.44 2.06
CA ALA A 264 20.16 -10.51 3.04
C ALA A 264 18.84 -11.27 3.20
N PHE A 265 17.71 -10.63 2.92
CA PHE A 265 16.38 -11.21 3.06
C PHE A 265 15.73 -11.44 1.70
N GLY A 266 15.11 -12.59 1.55
CA GLY A 266 14.31 -12.93 0.38
C GLY A 266 13.12 -13.80 0.80
N THR A 267 12.14 -13.91 -0.08
CA THR A 267 11.09 -14.92 0.10
C THR A 267 11.72 -16.30 -0.05
N GLU A 268 11.96 -16.98 1.07
CA GLU A 268 12.37 -18.37 1.05
C GLU A 268 11.17 -19.25 0.70
N TYR A 269 11.18 -19.81 -0.52
CA TYR A 269 10.25 -20.87 -0.88
C TYR A 269 10.68 -22.15 -0.21
N HIS A 270 10.16 -22.40 0.98
CA HIS A 270 10.18 -23.74 1.54
C HIS A 270 9.08 -24.55 0.83
N PRO A 271 9.39 -25.59 0.04
CA PRO A 271 8.38 -26.58 -0.33
C PRO A 271 7.98 -27.31 0.95
N SER A 272 7.09 -26.71 1.74
CA SER A 272 6.55 -27.30 2.97
C SER A 272 5.39 -28.22 2.60
N CYS A 273 5.69 -29.27 1.84
CA CYS A 273 4.87 -30.46 1.79
C CYS A 273 5.81 -31.63 1.56
N SER A 274 5.96 -32.47 2.58
CA SER A 274 6.50 -33.81 2.45
C SER A 274 5.92 -34.45 1.19
N CYS A 275 6.77 -34.97 0.32
CA CYS A 275 6.41 -36.00 -0.64
C CYS A 275 5.35 -36.91 0.01
N ALA A 276 4.12 -36.93 -0.50
CA ALA A 276 3.04 -37.68 0.15
C ALA A 276 3.47 -39.14 0.24
N MET A 277 3.64 -39.65 1.46
CA MET A 277 4.01 -41.04 1.74
C MET A 277 2.77 -41.95 1.67
N LEU A 278 1.89 -41.67 0.71
CA LEU A 278 0.66 -42.43 0.48
C LEU A 278 0.90 -43.46 -0.63
N LEU A 279 -0.09 -44.33 -0.85
CA LEU A 279 -0.10 -45.19 -2.02
C LEU A 279 -0.18 -44.33 -3.30
N GLN A 280 0.35 -44.85 -4.40
CA GLN A 280 0.39 -44.15 -5.69
C GLN A 280 -1.01 -43.69 -6.17
N ASN A 281 -2.04 -44.51 -5.92
CA ASN A 281 -3.43 -44.19 -6.25
C ASN A 281 -4.06 -43.08 -5.38
N GLN A 282 -3.36 -42.64 -4.33
CA GLN A 282 -3.74 -41.54 -3.44
C GLN A 282 -2.82 -40.32 -3.59
N GLY A 283 -2.01 -40.27 -4.67
CA GLY A 283 -1.09 -39.16 -4.94
C GLY A 283 0.23 -39.23 -4.21
N GLY A 284 0.57 -40.40 -3.64
CA GLY A 284 1.88 -40.61 -3.02
C GLY A 284 3.01 -40.79 -4.03
N VAL A 285 4.23 -40.47 -3.61
CA VAL A 285 5.41 -40.40 -4.48
C VAL A 285 6.55 -41.35 -4.06
N VAL A 286 6.35 -42.10 -2.98
CA VAL A 286 7.31 -43.09 -2.45
C VAL A 286 6.58 -44.40 -2.12
N ASP A 287 7.16 -45.53 -2.49
CA ASP A 287 6.61 -46.86 -2.21
C ASP A 287 6.94 -47.37 -0.78
N ALA A 288 6.40 -48.53 -0.40
CA ALA A 288 6.65 -49.14 0.91
C ALA A 288 8.13 -49.53 1.16
N ASN A 289 8.97 -49.53 0.12
CA ASN A 289 10.40 -49.81 0.19
C ASN A 289 11.25 -48.53 0.06
N LEU A 290 10.64 -47.36 0.26
CA LEU A 290 11.28 -46.05 0.18
C LEU A 290 11.85 -45.69 -1.20
N LYS A 291 11.33 -46.28 -2.29
CA LYS A 291 11.71 -45.90 -3.65
C LYS A 291 10.79 -44.83 -4.21
N VAL A 292 11.39 -43.81 -4.83
CA VAL A 292 10.66 -42.75 -5.54
C VAL A 292 9.95 -43.38 -6.74
N MET A 293 8.63 -43.22 -6.78
CA MET A 293 7.81 -43.67 -7.90
C MET A 293 7.86 -42.59 -8.98
N VAL A 294 8.52 -42.88 -10.10
CA VAL A 294 8.52 -41.97 -11.25
C VAL A 294 7.15 -42.06 -11.91
N SER A 295 6.38 -40.98 -11.86
CA SER A 295 5.18 -40.83 -12.68
C SER A 295 5.63 -40.60 -14.11
N VAL A 296 5.57 -41.63 -14.96
CA VAL A 296 5.71 -41.48 -16.40
C VAL A 296 4.45 -40.77 -16.88
N ARG A 297 4.57 -39.48 -17.20
CA ARG A 297 3.60 -38.78 -18.03
C ARG A 297 3.87 -39.08 -19.49
#